data_AF-A0A960E3D9-F1
#
_entry.id   AF-A0A960E3D9-F1
#
_cell.length_a   1.000
_cell.length_b   1.000
_cell.length_c   1.000
_cell.angle_alpha   90.00
_cell.angle_beta   90.00
_cell.angle_gamma   90.00
#
_symmetry.space_group_name_H-M   'P 1'
#
loop_
_entity.id
_entity.type
_entity.pdbx_description
1 polymer ?
#
loop_
_entity_poly.entity_id
_entity_poly.type
_entity_poly.pdbx_seq_one_letter_code
_entity_poly.pdbx_strand_id
1 'polypeptide(L)'
;SFDGEHVHLAESWAWPKPVQQVRGRPGVPVLVGGAPGPILFEHIAEFADGWIPIGGAGVAAAMADLRAAAERAERDPDELTVIPFGTLPDQGKLDHYASLGIRETVLRLPSAGRDEVLATLDAYAPFVAG
;
A
#
# COMPACT_ATOMS: atom_id res chain seq x y z
N SER A 1 -23.15 -3.18 -15.47
CA SER A 1 -22.76 -4.46 -16.07
C SER A 1 -21.29 -4.38 -16.46
N PHE A 2 -20.66 -5.52 -16.74
CA PHE A 2 -19.31 -5.62 -17.29
C PHE A 2 -19.29 -6.78 -18.29
N ASP A 3 -18.64 -6.58 -19.43
CA ASP A 3 -18.46 -7.62 -20.45
C ASP A 3 -16.98 -7.66 -20.79
N GLY A 4 -16.31 -8.75 -20.42
CA GLY A 4 -14.88 -8.91 -20.62
C GLY A 4 -14.54 -10.33 -21.03
N GLU A 5 -13.33 -10.51 -21.55
CA GLU A 5 -12.84 -11.77 -22.12
C GLU A 5 -13.04 -12.98 -21.19
N HIS A 6 -12.84 -12.78 -19.88
CA HIS A 6 -12.87 -13.88 -18.90
C HIS A 6 -14.18 -13.94 -18.10
N VAL A 7 -14.92 -12.83 -17.99
CA VAL A 7 -16.09 -12.72 -17.11
C VAL A 7 -17.11 -11.75 -17.70
N HIS A 8 -18.38 -12.15 -17.64
CA HIS A 8 -19.54 -11.29 -17.91
C HIS A 8 -20.34 -11.08 -16.62
N LEU A 9 -20.58 -9.82 -16.25
CA LEU A 9 -21.39 -9.42 -15.10
C LEU A 9 -22.66 -8.71 -15.58
N ALA A 10 -23.80 -9.33 -15.34
CA ALA A 10 -25.11 -8.68 -15.50
C ALA A 10 -25.23 -7.45 -14.59
N GLU A 11 -26.11 -6.52 -14.94
CA GLU A 11 -26.44 -5.41 -14.04
C GLU A 11 -26.91 -5.93 -12.69
N SER A 12 -26.24 -5.46 -11.64
CA SER A 12 -26.42 -5.95 -10.27
C SER A 12 -26.30 -4.79 -9.29
N TRP A 13 -27.02 -4.89 -8.18
CA TRP A 13 -26.98 -3.91 -7.10
C TRP A 13 -25.83 -4.22 -6.13
N ALA A 14 -25.02 -3.22 -5.79
CA ALA A 14 -23.98 -3.34 -4.76
C ALA A 14 -24.18 -2.21 -3.74
N TRP A 15 -24.91 -2.50 -2.67
CA TRP A 15 -25.23 -1.57 -1.58
C TRP A 15 -24.81 -2.15 -0.22
N PRO A 16 -24.43 -1.30 0.76
CA PRO A 16 -24.31 0.15 0.65
C PRO A 16 -23.11 0.59 -0.20
N LYS A 17 -23.17 1.79 -0.78
CA LYS A 17 -21.99 2.41 -1.41
C LYS A 17 -21.08 2.98 -0.33
N PRO A 18 -19.74 2.94 -0.52
CA PRO A 18 -18.82 3.64 0.38
C PRO A 18 -19.19 5.12 0.49
N VAL A 19 -19.15 5.65 1.71
CA VAL A 19 -19.39 7.08 1.97
C VAL A 19 -18.12 7.92 1.81
N GLN A 20 -16.96 7.26 1.97
CA GLN A 20 -15.63 7.84 1.86
C GLN A 20 -15.40 8.36 0.44
N GLN A 21 -14.70 9.50 0.35
CA GLN A 21 -14.30 10.10 -0.92
C GLN A 21 -12.82 9.82 -1.17
N VAL A 22 -12.51 9.26 -2.33
CA VAL A 22 -11.15 8.95 -2.78
C VAL A 22 -11.01 9.46 -4.20
N ARG A 23 -10.03 10.34 -4.44
CA ARG A 23 -9.80 10.97 -5.76
C ARG A 23 -11.07 11.60 -6.37
N GLY A 24 -11.83 12.32 -5.55
CA GLY A 24 -13.04 13.03 -5.99
C GLY A 24 -14.27 12.15 -6.27
N ARG A 25 -14.24 10.85 -5.91
CA ARG A 25 -15.38 9.94 -6.07
C ARG A 25 -15.67 9.12 -4.80
N PRO A 26 -16.92 8.67 -4.58
CA PRO A 26 -17.24 7.69 -3.55
C PRO A 26 -16.46 6.39 -3.78
N GLY A 27 -15.75 5.89 -2.77
CA GLY A 27 -14.92 4.70 -2.92
C GLY A 27 -14.10 4.33 -1.70
N VAL A 28 -13.19 3.40 -1.88
CA VAL A 28 -12.16 2.99 -0.91
C VAL A 28 -10.79 3.14 -1.57
N PRO A 29 -9.72 3.45 -0.81
CA PRO A 29 -8.38 3.45 -1.37
C PRO A 29 -8.01 2.06 -1.88
N VAL A 30 -7.40 2.01 -3.07
CA VAL A 30 -6.93 0.79 -3.72
C VAL A 30 -5.40 0.80 -3.71
N LEU A 31 -4.80 -0.09 -2.94
CA LEU A 31 -3.34 -0.30 -2.96
C LEU A 31 -3.03 -1.58 -3.73
N VAL A 32 -2.05 -1.52 -4.63
CA VAL A 32 -1.63 -2.70 -5.40
C VAL A 32 -0.41 -3.31 -4.74
N GLY A 33 -0.48 -4.61 -4.45
CA GLY A 33 0.65 -5.38 -3.96
C GLY A 33 1.45 -5.98 -5.12
N GLY A 34 2.77 -6.04 -4.97
CA GLY A 34 3.65 -6.65 -5.97
C GLY A 34 5.11 -6.21 -5.82
N ALA A 35 6.00 -6.97 -6.47
CA ALA A 35 7.41 -6.59 -6.59
C ALA A 35 7.54 -5.34 -7.48
N PRO A 36 8.49 -4.43 -7.19
CA PRO A 36 8.68 -3.24 -8.00
C PRO A 36 9.03 -3.61 -9.45
N GLY A 37 8.45 -2.88 -10.41
CA GLY A 37 8.68 -3.12 -11.82
C GLY A 37 7.81 -2.21 -12.69
N PRO A 38 8.18 -2.04 -13.97
CA PRO A 38 7.56 -1.06 -14.86
C PRO A 38 6.05 -1.27 -15.01
N ILE A 39 5.62 -2.52 -15.25
CA ILE A 39 4.19 -2.86 -15.42
C ILE A 39 3.39 -2.57 -14.14
N LEU A 40 3.93 -2.93 -12.97
CA LEU A 40 3.25 -2.67 -11.70
C LEU A 40 3.06 -1.17 -11.50
N PHE A 41 4.11 -0.38 -11.72
CA PHE A 41 4.08 1.06 -11.50
C PHE A 41 3.23 1.80 -12.53
N GLU A 42 3.16 1.32 -13.77
CA GLU A 42 2.21 1.80 -14.78
C GLU A 42 0.76 1.61 -14.31
N HIS A 43 0.38 0.41 -13.85
CA HIS A 43 -0.96 0.17 -13.30
C HIS A 43 -1.26 1.01 -12.04
N ILE A 44 -0.27 1.18 -11.16
CA ILE A 44 -0.43 2.01 -9.96
C ILE A 44 -0.69 3.47 -10.36
N ALA A 45 0.09 4.00 -11.31
CA ALA A 45 -0.08 5.35 -11.81
C ALA A 45 -1.45 5.53 -12.48
N GLU A 46 -1.88 4.54 -13.27
CA GLU A 46 -3.14 4.54 -14.02
C GLU A 46 -4.37 4.61 -13.10
N PHE A 47 -4.51 3.67 -12.15
CA PHE A 47 -5.78 3.51 -11.44
C PHE A 47 -5.69 3.42 -9.92
N ALA A 48 -4.54 3.10 -9.33
CA ALA A 48 -4.45 2.83 -7.89
C ALA A 48 -4.30 4.11 -7.05
N ASP A 49 -4.42 3.97 -5.75
CA ASP A 49 -4.12 5.02 -4.76
C ASP A 49 -2.73 4.83 -4.14
N GLY A 50 -2.04 3.75 -4.47
CA GLY A 50 -0.72 3.48 -3.93
C GLY A 50 -0.18 2.06 -4.11
N TRP A 51 0.97 1.83 -3.49
CA TRP A 51 1.74 0.59 -3.52
C TRP A 51 1.82 -0.04 -2.12
N ILE A 52 1.53 -1.33 -2.00
CA ILE A 52 1.66 -2.10 -0.76
C ILE A 52 2.64 -3.28 -0.94
N PRO A 53 3.97 -3.03 -0.97
CA PRO A 53 4.95 -4.10 -1.15
C PRO A 53 5.00 -5.05 0.06
N ILE A 54 5.41 -6.30 -0.20
CA ILE A 54 5.67 -7.26 0.86
C ILE A 54 7.12 -7.11 1.33
N GLY A 55 7.28 -6.76 2.59
CA GLY A 55 8.55 -6.48 3.23
C GLY A 55 9.11 -5.12 2.82
N GLY A 56 10.41 -4.95 3.10
CA GLY A 56 11.09 -3.67 2.98
C GLY A 56 12.19 -3.60 1.93
N ALA A 57 12.57 -4.74 1.36
CA ALA A 57 13.69 -4.83 0.44
C ALA A 57 13.36 -4.12 -0.88
N GLY A 58 14.27 -3.27 -1.36
CA GLY A 58 14.14 -2.58 -2.64
C GLY A 58 13.15 -1.40 -2.66
N VAL A 59 12.37 -1.17 -1.60
CA VAL A 59 11.41 -0.05 -1.53
C VAL A 59 12.09 1.29 -1.80
N ALA A 60 13.18 1.59 -1.06
CA ALA A 60 13.92 2.85 -1.21
C ALA A 60 14.45 3.06 -2.63
N ALA A 61 15.01 2.00 -3.25
CA ALA A 61 15.53 2.07 -4.61
C ALA A 61 14.42 2.26 -5.66
N ALA A 62 13.23 1.72 -5.40
CA ALA A 62 12.10 1.77 -6.33
C ALA A 62 11.27 3.07 -6.26
N MET A 63 11.49 3.92 -5.25
CA MET A 63 10.73 5.17 -5.09
C MET A 63 10.87 6.10 -6.30
N ALA A 64 12.06 6.17 -6.91
CA ALA A 64 12.30 7.02 -8.07
C ALA A 64 11.49 6.53 -9.30
N ASP A 65 11.46 5.22 -9.53
CA ASP A 65 10.73 4.62 -10.64
C ASP A 65 9.21 4.78 -10.47
N LEU A 66 8.70 4.66 -9.24
CA LEU A 66 7.30 4.91 -8.93
C LEU A 66 6.91 6.37 -9.21
N ARG A 67 7.74 7.33 -8.78
CA ARG A 67 7.53 8.75 -9.07
C ARG A 67 7.53 9.02 -10.58
N ALA A 68 8.51 8.48 -11.31
CA ALA A 68 8.58 8.62 -12.76
C ALA A 68 7.39 7.99 -13.49
N ALA A 69 6.81 6.90 -12.97
CA ALA A 69 5.58 6.32 -13.53
C ALA A 69 4.37 7.24 -13.34
N ALA A 70 4.22 7.86 -12.16
CA ALA A 70 3.16 8.82 -11.89
C ALA A 70 3.28 10.07 -12.79
N GLU A 71 4.49 10.63 -12.91
CA GLU A 71 4.77 11.79 -13.76
C GLU A 71 4.46 11.51 -15.24
N ARG A 72 4.85 10.34 -15.75
CA ARG A 72 4.52 9.91 -17.12
C ARG A 72 3.01 9.76 -17.36
N ALA A 73 2.25 9.47 -16.32
CA ALA A 73 0.79 9.42 -16.35
C ALA A 73 0.14 10.77 -16.03
N GLU A 74 0.91 11.86 -15.99
CA GLU A 74 0.46 13.22 -15.67
C GLU A 74 -0.25 13.31 -14.30
N ARG A 75 0.21 12.49 -13.34
CA ARG A 75 -0.30 12.44 -11.96
C ARG A 75 0.74 12.95 -10.98
N ASP A 76 0.28 13.67 -9.96
CA ASP A 76 1.13 14.07 -8.84
C ASP A 76 1.62 12.82 -8.08
N PRO A 77 2.94 12.55 -8.03
CA PRO A 77 3.48 11.40 -7.31
C PRO A 77 3.17 11.40 -5.81
N ASP A 78 2.95 12.57 -5.22
CA ASP A 78 2.69 12.68 -3.78
C ASP A 78 1.25 12.27 -3.41
N GLU A 79 0.37 12.05 -4.40
CA GLU A 79 -0.92 11.39 -4.21
C GLU A 79 -0.81 9.88 -3.97
N LEU A 80 0.33 9.27 -4.30
CA LEU A 80 0.54 7.83 -4.16
C LEU A 80 0.99 7.48 -2.74
N THR A 81 0.19 6.64 -2.07
CA THR A 81 0.56 6.10 -0.76
C THR A 81 1.48 4.89 -0.94
N VAL A 82 2.55 4.79 -0.15
CA VAL A 82 3.41 3.60 -0.11
C VAL A 82 3.38 3.02 1.29
N ILE A 83 3.01 1.73 1.42
CA ILE A 83 2.90 1.04 2.72
C ILE A 83 3.68 -0.28 2.68
N PRO A 84 4.91 -0.32 3.21
CA PRO A 84 5.65 -1.57 3.36
C PRO A 84 4.91 -2.52 4.32
N PHE A 85 4.47 -3.67 3.81
CA PHE A 85 3.67 -4.64 4.56
C PHE A 85 4.52 -5.79 5.10
N GLY A 86 4.46 -6.07 6.40
CA GLY A 86 5.20 -7.17 7.02
C GLY A 86 6.67 -6.81 7.27
N THR A 87 6.93 -5.55 7.61
CA THR A 87 8.24 -5.06 8.04
C THR A 87 8.60 -5.62 9.42
N LEU A 88 9.80 -6.15 9.58
CA LEU A 88 10.37 -6.37 10.92
C LEU A 88 10.83 -5.02 11.47
N PRO A 89 10.30 -4.57 12.62
CA PRO A 89 10.57 -3.23 13.13
C PRO A 89 12.02 -3.10 13.58
N ASP A 90 12.58 -1.96 13.24
CA ASP A 90 13.86 -1.44 13.69
C ASP A 90 13.77 0.08 13.57
N GLN A 91 14.17 0.84 14.60
CA GLN A 91 13.95 2.28 14.62
C GLN A 91 14.62 2.97 13.42
N GLY A 92 15.86 2.60 13.12
CA GLY A 92 16.59 3.19 11.98
C GLY A 92 15.92 2.90 10.64
N LYS A 93 15.32 1.72 10.48
CA LYS A 93 14.52 1.38 9.29
C LYS A 93 13.24 2.21 9.18
N LEU A 94 12.53 2.40 10.29
CA LEU A 94 11.30 3.21 10.31
C LEU A 94 11.61 4.69 10.05
N ASP A 95 12.66 5.22 10.65
CA ASP A 95 13.16 6.59 10.39
C ASP A 95 13.57 6.76 8.92
N HIS A 96 14.21 5.73 8.36
CA HIS A 96 14.56 5.74 6.94
C HIS A 96 13.30 5.77 6.06
N TYR A 97 12.27 4.98 6.35
CA TYR A 97 10.99 5.07 5.63
C TYR A 97 10.33 6.43 5.76
N ALA A 98 10.30 7.01 6.98
CA ALA A 98 9.79 8.36 7.17
C ALA A 98 10.54 9.39 6.31
N SER A 99 11.87 9.28 6.20
CA SER A 99 12.69 10.15 5.34
C SER A 99 12.38 10.05 3.84
N LEU A 100 11.81 8.93 3.40
CA LEU A 100 11.35 8.70 2.02
C LEU A 100 9.91 9.20 1.78
N GLY A 101 9.26 9.77 2.80
CA GLY A 101 7.87 10.22 2.76
C GLY A 101 6.84 9.12 3.04
N ILE A 102 7.29 7.92 3.44
CA ILE A 102 6.39 6.82 3.83
C ILE A 102 5.79 7.15 5.20
N ARG A 103 4.46 7.25 5.25
CA ARG A 103 3.72 7.64 6.46
C ARG A 103 3.12 6.45 7.22
N GLU A 104 3.10 5.28 6.62
CA GLU A 104 2.49 4.08 7.21
C GLU A 104 3.36 2.86 6.90
N THR A 105 3.44 1.93 7.85
CA THR A 105 4.16 0.67 7.71
C THR A 105 3.45 -0.39 8.54
N VAL A 106 3.23 -1.58 7.97
CA VAL A 106 2.63 -2.70 8.71
C VAL A 106 3.73 -3.59 9.25
N LEU A 107 3.79 -3.73 10.57
CA LEU A 107 4.78 -4.56 11.25
C LEU A 107 4.39 -6.05 11.15
N ARG A 108 5.37 -6.92 10.92
CA ARG A 108 5.18 -8.37 10.83
C ARG A 108 4.95 -8.94 12.23
N LEU A 109 3.93 -9.77 12.38
CA LEU A 109 3.77 -10.65 13.54
C LEU A 109 4.28 -12.06 13.23
N PRO A 110 4.81 -12.80 14.22
CA PRO A 110 5.17 -14.20 14.05
C PRO A 110 3.90 -15.04 13.81
N SER A 111 4.05 -16.11 13.04
CA SER A 111 3.02 -17.16 12.93
C SER A 111 3.12 -18.07 14.16
N ALA A 112 2.62 -17.60 15.29
CA ALA A 112 2.76 -18.24 16.59
C ALA A 112 1.43 -18.31 17.36
N GLY A 113 1.46 -18.92 18.55
CA GLY A 113 0.32 -18.94 19.47
C GLY A 113 -0.02 -17.56 20.03
N ARG A 114 -1.24 -17.44 20.59
CA ARG A 114 -1.78 -16.19 21.15
C ARG A 114 -0.78 -15.44 22.05
N ASP A 115 -0.21 -16.12 23.03
CA ASP A 115 0.61 -15.47 24.06
C ASP A 115 1.91 -14.89 23.48
N GLU A 116 2.50 -15.57 22.49
CA GLU A 116 3.69 -15.09 21.79
C GLU A 116 3.37 -13.88 20.87
N VAL A 117 2.23 -13.92 20.19
CA VAL A 117 1.75 -12.80 19.38
C VAL A 117 1.46 -11.56 20.25
N LEU A 118 0.81 -11.75 21.41
CA LEU A 118 0.54 -10.65 22.35
C LEU A 118 1.84 -10.06 22.91
N ALA A 119 2.79 -10.91 23.34
CA ALA A 119 4.10 -10.44 23.80
C ALA A 119 4.87 -9.69 22.69
N THR A 120 4.72 -10.11 21.43
CA THR A 120 5.30 -9.39 20.28
C THR A 120 4.66 -8.01 20.08
N LEU A 121 3.33 -7.92 20.20
CA LEU A 121 2.61 -6.64 20.10
C LEU A 121 3.04 -5.68 21.22
N ASP A 122 3.18 -6.16 22.46
CA ASP A 122 3.69 -5.37 23.58
C ASP A 122 5.11 -4.87 23.30
N ALA A 123 5.97 -5.73 22.74
CA ALA A 123 7.33 -5.37 22.33
C ALA A 123 7.37 -4.32 21.20
N TYR A 124 6.28 -4.17 20.42
CA TYR A 124 6.19 -3.18 19.34
C TYR A 124 5.64 -1.83 19.80
N ALA A 125 5.07 -1.72 21.01
CA ALA A 125 4.55 -0.46 21.54
C ALA A 125 5.52 0.74 21.45
N PRO A 126 6.84 0.60 21.67
CA PRO A 126 7.79 1.71 21.53
C PRO A 126 7.86 2.31 20.12
N PHE A 127 7.53 1.53 19.07
CA PHE A 127 7.57 2.00 17.68
C PHE A 127 6.30 2.73 17.23
N VAL A 128 5.23 2.67 18.03
CA VAL A 128 3.90 3.22 17.68
C VAL A 128 3.57 4.48 18.49
N ALA A 129 4.30 4.75 19.58
CA ALA A 129 4.03 5.85 20.51
C ALA A 129 4.53 7.25 20.04
N GLY A 130 4.70 7.43 18.72
CA GLY A 130 5.13 8.69 18.09
C GLY A 130 3.97 9.61 17.75
#